data_AF-A0A3D4AX19-F1
#
_entry.id   AF-A0A3D4AX19-F1
#
_cell.length_a   1.000
_cell.length_b   1.000
_cell.length_c   1.000
_cell.angle_alpha   90.00
_cell.angle_beta   90.00
_cell.angle_gamma   90.00
#
_symmetry.space_group_name_H-M   'P 1'
#
loop_
_entity.id
_entity.type
_entity.pdbx_description
1 polymer ?
#
loop_
_entity_poly.entity_id
_entity_poly.type
_entity_poly.pdbx_seq_one_letter_code
_entity_poly.pdbx_strand_id
1 'polypeptide(L)'
;MDAAAGGQMGNAYGATDEIGCWSKPAHWMDYFGPVGDEVAGFAIFDHPDNFRYPTTWHVRGYGLFAPNCWMFKDDHHLAAEETITFRWRVVIHTGNTQQADIANRFLDYVDGPRVEWSK
;
A
#
# COMPACT_ATOMS: atom_id res chain seq x y z
N MET A 1 8.24 12.67 -0.68
CA MET A 1 6.92 13.04 -0.15
C MET A 1 7.06 13.34 1.34
N ASP A 2 6.45 14.43 1.78
CA ASP A 2 6.49 14.93 3.16
C ASP A 2 5.14 15.61 3.43
N ALA A 3 4.48 15.23 4.53
CA ALA A 3 3.19 15.78 4.94
C ALA A 3 3.28 17.29 5.21
N ALA A 4 4.43 17.77 5.70
CA ALA A 4 4.66 19.21 5.88
C ALA A 4 4.75 19.96 4.53
N ALA A 5 5.12 19.27 3.46
CA ALA A 5 5.19 19.78 2.09
C ALA A 5 3.93 19.46 1.25
N GLY A 6 2.81 19.13 1.89
CA GLY A 6 1.54 18.86 1.21
C GLY A 6 1.33 17.42 0.75
N GLY A 7 2.19 16.49 1.16
CA GLY A 7 1.98 15.07 0.94
C GLY A 7 0.80 14.52 1.75
N GLN A 8 0.05 13.59 1.17
CA GLN A 8 -1.09 12.92 1.78
C GLN A 8 -0.95 11.41 1.65
N MET A 9 -1.18 10.70 2.75
CA MET A 9 -1.27 9.23 2.76
C MET A 9 -2.70 8.80 3.05
N GLY A 10 -3.08 7.64 2.52
CA GLY A 10 -4.37 7.02 2.77
C GLY A 10 -4.38 5.52 2.51
N ASN A 11 -5.40 4.84 3.01
CA ASN A 11 -5.50 3.39 2.94
C ASN A 11 -6.84 2.88 2.36
N ALA A 12 -6.90 1.57 2.15
CA ALA A 12 -8.06 0.87 1.61
C ALA A 12 -9.40 1.07 2.36
N TYR A 13 -9.35 1.56 3.60
CA TYR A 13 -10.52 1.75 4.45
C TYR A 13 -10.92 3.22 4.61
N GLY A 14 -10.32 4.12 3.82
CA GLY A 14 -10.59 5.55 3.86
C GLY A 14 -9.93 6.27 5.03
N ALA A 15 -9.03 5.62 5.76
CA ALA A 15 -8.20 6.34 6.72
C ALA A 15 -7.20 7.22 5.97
N THR A 16 -6.92 8.38 6.54
CA THR A 16 -5.96 9.36 6.04
C THR A 16 -4.91 9.61 7.09
N ASP A 17 -3.82 10.27 6.71
CA ASP A 17 -2.76 10.77 7.60
C ASP A 17 -2.03 9.71 8.44
N GLU A 18 -1.00 10.14 9.17
CA GLU A 18 -0.19 9.24 10.00
C GLU A 18 -0.98 8.60 11.14
N ILE A 19 -1.90 9.34 11.77
CA ILE A 19 -2.69 8.85 12.91
C ILE A 19 -3.66 7.76 12.44
N GLY A 20 -4.31 7.98 11.30
CA GLY A 20 -5.25 7.02 10.71
C GLY A 20 -4.57 5.79 10.11
N CYS A 21 -3.33 5.92 9.64
CA CYS A 21 -2.66 4.87 8.88
C CYS A 21 -1.60 4.08 9.67
N TRP A 22 -0.96 4.68 10.68
CA TRP A 22 0.15 4.02 11.40
C TRP A 22 -0.31 2.79 12.17
N SER A 23 0.39 1.68 11.93
CA SER A 23 0.16 0.38 12.56
C SER A 23 -1.23 -0.22 12.30
N LYS A 24 -2.01 0.36 11.38
CA LYS A 24 -3.29 -0.21 10.98
C LYS A 24 -3.06 -1.25 9.88
N PRO A 25 -3.80 -2.37 9.90
CA PRO A 25 -3.84 -3.28 8.78
C PRO A 25 -4.58 -2.62 7.61
N ALA A 26 -4.15 -2.85 6.37
CA ALA A 26 -4.86 -2.42 5.16
C ALA A 26 -4.40 -3.20 3.91
N HIS A 27 -5.33 -3.43 2.97
CA HIS A 27 -5.04 -4.13 1.71
C HIS A 27 -4.03 -3.41 0.82
N TRP A 28 -4.03 -2.08 0.90
CA TRP A 28 -3.08 -1.21 0.26
C TRP A 28 -2.95 0.09 1.04
N MET A 29 -1.83 0.75 0.83
CA MET A 29 -1.55 2.09 1.32
C MET A 29 -1.06 2.92 0.15
N ASP A 30 -1.47 4.18 0.09
CA ASP A 30 -1.06 5.15 -0.93
C ASP A 30 -0.42 6.38 -0.27
N TYR A 31 0.54 6.98 -0.95
CA TYR A 31 1.13 8.28 -0.60
C TYR A 31 1.31 9.07 -1.89
N PHE A 32 0.70 10.25 -1.97
CA PHE A 32 0.85 11.18 -3.08
C PHE A 32 1.08 12.61 -2.57
N GLY A 33 1.55 13.49 -3.44
CA GLY A 33 1.70 14.91 -3.14
C GLY A 33 2.26 15.70 -4.32
N PRO A 34 2.51 17.00 -4.13
CA PRO A 34 3.14 17.83 -5.15
C PRO A 34 4.56 17.35 -5.48
N VAL A 35 4.87 17.22 -6.78
CA VAL A 35 6.19 16.94 -7.32
C VAL A 35 6.38 17.86 -8.53
N GLY A 36 7.13 18.96 -8.36
CA GLY A 36 7.19 20.00 -9.39
C GLY A 36 5.81 20.61 -9.63
N ASP A 37 5.35 20.59 -10.89
CA ASP A 37 4.07 21.15 -11.32
C ASP A 37 2.93 20.11 -11.37
N GLU A 38 3.19 18.87 -10.93
CA GLU A 38 2.22 17.77 -10.93
C GLU A 38 1.96 17.22 -9.53
N VAL A 39 0.84 16.50 -9.39
CA VAL A 39 0.60 15.61 -8.25
C VAL A 39 1.04 14.22 -8.68
N ALA A 40 1.91 13.60 -7.91
CA ALA A 40 2.38 12.24 -8.16
C ALA A 40 2.53 11.48 -6.84
N GLY A 41 2.53 10.16 -6.93
CA GLY A 41 2.56 9.30 -5.76
C GLY A 41 2.95 7.87 -6.07
N PHE A 42 2.93 7.07 -5.02
CA PHE A 42 3.01 5.63 -5.12
C PHE A 42 2.09 4.96 -4.11
N ALA A 43 1.58 3.80 -4.51
CA ALA A 43 0.86 2.89 -3.64
C ALA A 43 1.60 1.55 -3.53
N ILE A 44 1.46 0.89 -2.38
CA ILE A 44 1.95 -0.48 -2.17
C ILE A 44 0.75 -1.37 -1.83
N PHE A 45 0.66 -2.52 -2.50
CA PHE A 45 -0.42 -3.49 -2.35
C PHE A 45 0.07 -4.73 -1.62
N ASP A 46 -0.71 -5.19 -0.67
CA ASP A 46 -0.54 -6.47 0.01
C ASP A 46 -1.32 -7.57 -0.70
N HIS A 47 -0.75 -8.75 -0.88
CA HIS A 47 -1.46 -9.87 -1.51
C HIS A 47 -2.15 -10.75 -0.45
N PRO A 48 -3.38 -11.24 -0.68
CA PRO A 48 -4.09 -12.14 0.24
C PRO A 48 -3.29 -13.37 0.70
N ASP A 49 -2.42 -13.89 -0.16
CA ASP A 49 -1.55 -15.04 0.14
C ASP A 49 -0.32 -14.71 1.01
N ASN A 50 -0.13 -13.44 1.39
CA ASN A 50 0.97 -13.08 2.27
C ASN A 50 0.70 -13.51 3.71
N PHE A 51 1.78 -13.88 4.40
CA PHE A 51 1.73 -14.12 5.83
C PHE A 51 1.22 -12.87 6.57
N ARG A 52 0.22 -13.07 7.43
CA ARG A 52 -0.47 -12.03 8.22
C ARG A 52 -1.18 -10.96 7.37
N TYR A 53 -1.72 -11.34 6.23
CA TYR A 53 -2.58 -10.48 5.43
C TYR A 53 -3.89 -10.07 6.17
N PRO A 54 -4.37 -8.81 6.01
CA PRO A 54 -3.60 -7.69 5.51
C PRO A 54 -2.56 -7.24 6.55
N THR A 55 -1.34 -6.97 6.09
CA THR A 55 -0.23 -6.49 6.91
C THR A 55 -0.58 -5.19 7.58
N THR A 56 0.02 -4.97 8.75
CA THR A 56 0.09 -3.63 9.35
C THR A 56 1.13 -2.78 8.62
N TRP A 57 0.93 -1.46 8.66
CA TRP A 57 1.74 -0.50 7.93
C TRP A 57 2.58 0.38 8.86
N HIS A 58 3.87 0.48 8.59
CA HIS A 58 4.73 1.47 9.22
C HIS A 58 4.82 2.67 8.30
N VAL A 59 4.04 3.71 8.60
CA VAL A 59 4.03 4.96 7.85
C VAL A 59 4.32 6.15 8.74
N ARG A 60 4.96 7.18 8.17
CA ARG A 60 5.21 8.47 8.83
C ARG A 60 5.04 9.62 7.85
N GLY A 61 4.60 10.75 8.37
CA GLY A 61 4.42 12.00 7.61
C GLY A 61 5.71 12.51 6.98
N TYR A 62 6.89 12.13 7.46
CA TYR A 62 8.17 12.49 6.86
C TYR A 62 8.61 11.56 5.70
N GLY A 63 7.78 10.60 5.29
CA GLY A 63 8.03 9.75 4.12
C GLY A 63 8.45 8.30 4.40
N LEU A 64 8.58 7.88 5.68
CA LEU A 64 8.72 6.45 5.98
C LEU A 64 7.45 5.73 5.56
N PHE A 65 7.58 4.66 4.77
CA PHE A 65 6.44 3.93 4.24
C PHE A 65 6.81 2.48 3.97
N ALA A 66 6.35 1.55 4.81
CA ALA A 66 6.69 0.13 4.68
C ALA A 66 5.54 -0.78 5.14
N PRO A 67 5.23 -1.86 4.38
CA PRO A 67 4.49 -2.98 4.93
C PRO A 67 5.33 -3.63 6.04
N ASN A 68 4.73 -3.90 7.19
CA ASN A 68 5.44 -4.47 8.34
C ASN A 68 4.58 -5.50 9.07
N CYS A 69 4.61 -6.77 8.63
CA CYS A 69 3.81 -7.82 9.24
C CYS A 69 4.31 -8.28 10.63
N TRP A 70 5.35 -7.63 11.17
CA TRP A 70 5.87 -7.87 12.52
C TRP A 70 5.55 -6.74 13.50
N MET A 71 4.96 -5.63 13.04
CA MET A 71 4.67 -4.50 13.93
C MET A 71 3.72 -4.91 15.06
N PHE A 72 4.22 -4.90 16.29
CA PHE A 72 3.51 -5.28 17.52
C PHE A 72 2.89 -6.68 17.46
N LYS A 73 3.61 -7.63 16.84
CA LYS A 73 3.24 -9.05 16.79
C LYS A 73 4.34 -9.90 17.40
N ASP A 74 3.96 -11.10 17.82
CA ASP A 74 4.92 -12.10 18.29
C ASP A 74 5.86 -12.53 17.16
N ASP A 75 6.99 -13.12 17.57
CA ASP A 75 7.97 -13.69 16.64
C ASP A 75 7.35 -14.84 15.83
N HIS A 76 7.85 -15.03 14.61
CA HIS A 76 7.50 -16.17 13.77
C HIS A 76 8.77 -16.98 13.50
N HIS A 77 8.75 -18.26 13.89
CA HIS A 77 9.84 -19.20 13.63
C HIS A 77 9.55 -19.96 12.34
N LEU A 78 10.45 -19.84 11.37
CA LEU A 78 10.40 -20.58 10.12
C LEU A 78 11.26 -21.84 10.28
N ALA A 79 10.64 -23.01 10.16
CA ALA A 79 11.36 -24.28 10.33
C ALA A 79 12.36 -24.51 9.19
N ALA A 80 13.30 -25.44 9.39
CA ALA A 80 14.18 -25.88 8.31
C ALA A 80 13.34 -26.37 7.11
N GLU A 81 13.73 -25.96 5.90
CA GLU A 81 13.06 -26.27 4.63
C GLU A 81 11.66 -25.63 4.44
N GLU A 82 11.13 -24.91 5.43
CA GLU A 82 9.90 -24.15 5.26
C GLU A 82 10.14 -22.87 4.44
N THR A 83 9.17 -22.49 3.61
CA THR A 83 9.25 -21.28 2.78
C THR A 83 8.08 -20.35 3.08
N ILE A 84 8.41 -19.10 3.40
CA ILE A 84 7.47 -17.98 3.43
C ILE A 84 7.68 -17.14 2.17
N THR A 85 6.60 -16.81 1.46
CA THR A 85 6.67 -15.96 0.28
C THR A 85 5.88 -14.70 0.50
N PHE A 86 6.50 -13.56 0.19
CA PHE A 86 5.86 -12.25 0.25
C PHE A 86 5.67 -11.71 -1.16
N ARG A 87 4.46 -11.23 -1.44
CA ARG A 87 4.00 -10.71 -2.73
C ARG A 87 3.48 -9.30 -2.53
N TRP A 88 4.25 -8.34 -3.00
CA TRP A 88 3.87 -6.93 -2.96
C TRP A 88 3.86 -6.38 -4.37
N ARG A 89 2.99 -5.40 -4.63
CA ARG A 89 3.04 -4.60 -5.85
C ARG A 89 3.24 -3.14 -5.50
N VAL A 90 4.17 -2.49 -6.18
CA VAL A 90 4.33 -1.03 -6.11
C VAL A 90 3.72 -0.44 -7.39
N VAL A 91 2.87 0.55 -7.23
CA VAL A 91 2.29 1.32 -8.32
C VAL A 91 2.78 2.75 -8.19
N ILE A 92 3.45 3.26 -9.23
CA ILE A 92 3.77 4.68 -9.35
C ILE A 92 2.69 5.32 -10.22
N HIS A 93 2.18 6.48 -9.82
CA HIS A 93 1.09 7.13 -10.54
C HIS A 93 1.18 8.65 -10.46
N THR A 94 0.51 9.30 -11.41
CA THR A 94 0.14 10.71 -11.37
C THR A 94 -1.26 10.86 -10.78
N GLY A 95 -1.57 12.02 -10.22
CA GLY A 95 -2.82 12.30 -9.52
C GLY A 95 -2.88 11.71 -8.12
N ASN A 96 -4.00 11.96 -7.45
CA ASN A 96 -4.30 11.40 -6.14
C ASN A 96 -4.83 9.96 -6.20
N THR A 97 -5.11 9.35 -5.05
CA THR A 97 -5.61 7.97 -4.93
C THR A 97 -6.82 7.66 -5.81
N GLN A 98 -7.77 8.60 -5.93
CA GLN A 98 -8.98 8.40 -6.73
C GLN A 98 -8.70 8.54 -8.22
N GLN A 99 -7.95 9.57 -8.63
CA GLN A 99 -7.57 9.79 -10.03
C GLN A 99 -6.71 8.65 -10.58
N ALA A 100 -5.82 8.12 -9.73
CA ALA A 100 -4.98 6.98 -10.02
C ALA A 100 -5.69 5.64 -9.83
N ASP A 101 -6.99 5.64 -9.50
CA ASP A 101 -7.86 4.48 -9.36
C ASP A 101 -7.15 3.28 -8.68
N ILE A 102 -6.59 3.57 -7.50
CA ILE A 102 -5.76 2.64 -6.74
C ILE A 102 -6.56 1.42 -6.29
N ALA A 103 -7.83 1.62 -5.93
CA ALA A 103 -8.70 0.55 -5.50
C ALA A 103 -8.91 -0.52 -6.60
N ASN A 104 -9.19 -0.12 -7.84
CA ASN A 104 -9.33 -1.09 -8.93
C ASN A 104 -7.99 -1.69 -9.33
N ARG A 105 -6.89 -0.94 -9.31
CA ARG A 105 -5.53 -1.50 -9.55
C ARG A 105 -5.15 -2.58 -8.55
N PHE A 106 -5.61 -2.44 -7.30
CA PHE A 106 -5.48 -3.49 -6.30
C PHE A 106 -6.31 -4.72 -6.69
N LEU A 107 -7.56 -4.55 -7.14
CA LEU A 107 -8.38 -5.67 -7.63
C LEU A 107 -7.72 -6.36 -8.84
N ASP A 108 -7.17 -5.60 -9.78
CA ASP A 108 -6.42 -6.16 -10.92
C ASP A 108 -5.17 -6.93 -10.48
N TYR A 109 -4.60 -6.59 -9.32
CA TYR A 109 -3.47 -7.32 -8.75
C TYR A 109 -3.88 -8.65 -8.15
N VAL A 110 -4.96 -8.69 -7.37
CA VAL A 110 -5.36 -9.87 -6.61
C VAL A 110 -6.25 -10.84 -7.38
N ASP A 111 -7.08 -10.33 -8.31
CA ASP A 111 -8.03 -11.12 -9.10
C ASP A 111 -7.63 -11.23 -10.59
N GLY A 112 -6.63 -10.45 -11.01
CA GLY A 112 -6.24 -10.31 -12.41
C GLY A 112 -7.04 -9.22 -13.14
N PRO A 113 -6.49 -8.67 -14.24
CA PRO A 113 -7.13 -7.58 -14.97
C PRO A 113 -8.43 -8.06 -15.62
N ARG A 114 -9.50 -7.28 -15.46
CA ARG A 114 -10.78 -7.52 -16.15
C ARG A 114 -10.69 -6.94 -17.55
N VAL A 115 -10.31 -7.77 -18.52
CA VAL A 115 -10.09 -7.34 -19.90
C VAL A 115 -11.33 -7.58 -20.75
N GLU A 116 -11.91 -6.51 -21.30
CA GLU A 116 -12.88 -6.60 -22.39
C GLU A 116 -12.17 -6.39 -23.73
N TRP A 117 -12.19 -7.41 -24.58
CA TRP A 117 -11.62 -7.33 -25.92
C TRP A 117 -12.73 -6.95 -26.90
N SER A 118 -12.61 -5.78 -27.55
CA SER A 118 -13.43 -5.46 -28.72
C SER A 118 -12.88 -6.14 -29.97
N LYS A 119 -13.80 -6.60 -30.83
CA LYS A 119 -13.48 -7.12 -32.17
C LYS A 119 -13.35 -5.99 -33.18
#